data_AF-A0A0R3WQR0-F1
#
_entry.id   AF-A0A0R3WQR0-F1
#
_cell.length_a   1.000
_cell.length_b   1.000
_cell.length_c   1.000
_cell.angle_alpha   90.00
_cell.angle_beta   90.00
_cell.angle_gamma   90.00
#
_symmetry.space_group_name_H-M   'P 1'
#
loop_
_entity.id
_entity.type
_entity.pdbx_description
1 polymer ?
#
loop_
_entity_poly.entity_id
_entity_poly.type
_entity_poly.pdbx_seq_one_letter_code
_entity_poly.pdbx_strand_id
1 'polypeptide(L)'
;MKQVADTVRRSITVTEAFRSTTSGRECDDFPVKDHDDHLSEPQILNLGGLDIPLMEGGLNRYEKLYLRSAEYGDVNTARRLIDNAKHYNINVNCMDDMGRGAIRIAIEAEQIELLQMLLTYEVIDLKDCLLHAISEENVQAVELILQAQSERQQRKNLKAS
;
A
#
# COMPACT_ATOMS: atom_id res chain seq x y z
N MET A 1 -16.62 55.96 -28.08
CA MET A 1 -15.38 55.33 -27.58
C MET A 1 -15.67 54.03 -26.80
N LYS A 2 -16.23 53.00 -27.45
CA LYS A 2 -16.45 51.64 -26.86
C LYS A 2 -16.53 50.57 -27.98
N GLN A 3 -15.58 50.56 -28.92
CA GLN A 3 -15.58 49.57 -30.01
C GLN A 3 -14.19 48.98 -30.33
N VAL A 4 -13.18 49.22 -29.48
CA VAL A 4 -11.83 48.66 -29.69
C VAL A 4 -11.50 47.52 -28.71
N ALA A 5 -12.31 47.32 -27.67
CA ALA A 5 -12.07 46.31 -26.63
C ALA A 5 -12.58 44.89 -26.97
N ASP A 6 -13.51 44.75 -27.93
CA ASP A 6 -14.15 43.46 -28.23
C ASP A 6 -13.47 42.68 -29.37
N THR A 7 -12.50 43.29 -30.06
CA THR A 7 -11.71 42.64 -31.12
C THR A 7 -10.49 41.92 -30.55
N VAL A 8 -9.92 42.39 -29.44
CA VAL A 8 -8.81 41.71 -28.74
C VAL A 8 -9.28 40.43 -28.04
N ARG A 9 -10.59 40.30 -27.75
CA ARG A 9 -11.15 39.09 -27.12
C ARG A 9 -11.43 37.93 -28.07
N ARG A 10 -11.31 38.12 -29.39
CA ARG A 10 -11.53 37.04 -30.38
C ARG A 10 -10.23 36.42 -30.90
N SER A 11 -9.07 36.96 -30.56
CA SER A 11 -7.76 36.45 -31.01
C SER A 11 -6.98 35.67 -29.95
N ILE A 12 -7.51 35.51 -28.74
CA ILE A 12 -6.84 34.76 -27.64
C ILE A 12 -7.35 33.31 -27.56
N THR A 13 -8.37 32.94 -28.34
CA THR A 13 -9.05 31.63 -28.24
C THR A 13 -8.32 30.49 -28.98
N VAL A 14 -7.11 30.70 -29.52
CA VAL A 14 -6.39 29.64 -30.28
C VAL A 14 -5.17 29.08 -29.53
N THR A 15 -4.80 29.63 -28.37
CA THR A 15 -3.64 29.14 -27.60
C THR A 15 -3.97 28.14 -26.49
N GLU A 16 -5.24 27.80 -26.28
CA GLU A 16 -5.65 26.76 -25.31
C GLU A 16 -5.55 25.33 -25.86
N ALA A 17 -5.27 25.16 -27.16
CA ALA A 17 -5.11 23.83 -27.77
C ALA A 17 -3.66 23.31 -27.81
N PHE A 18 -2.68 24.01 -27.21
CA PHE A 18 -1.26 23.61 -27.26
C PHE A 18 -0.51 23.63 -25.92
N ARG A 19 -1.21 23.70 -24.78
CA ARG A 19 -0.62 23.44 -23.45
C ARG A 19 -1.04 22.07 -22.91
N SER A 20 -0.93 21.03 -23.74
CA SER A 20 -1.13 19.64 -23.34
C SER A 20 0.20 18.90 -23.25
N THR A 21 1.26 19.57 -22.80
CA THR A 21 2.49 18.92 -22.35
C THR A 21 3.08 19.74 -21.22
N THR A 22 3.26 19.08 -20.08
CA THR A 22 3.89 19.52 -18.82
C THR A 22 2.98 20.14 -17.74
N SER A 23 2.71 19.28 -16.76
CA SER A 23 2.52 19.49 -15.32
C SER A 23 1.12 19.18 -14.78
N GLY A 24 1.08 18.15 -13.96
CA GLY A 24 -0.10 17.64 -13.29
C GLY A 24 -0.05 16.13 -13.25
N ARG A 25 0.61 15.57 -12.23
CA ARG A 25 0.30 14.21 -11.79
C ARG A 25 -1.15 14.28 -11.29
N GLU A 26 -2.10 14.08 -12.19
CA GLU A 26 -3.48 13.84 -11.81
C GLU A 26 -3.47 12.51 -11.07
N CYS A 27 -3.64 12.60 -9.75
CA CYS A 27 -4.05 11.45 -8.97
C CYS A 27 -5.43 11.11 -9.54
N ASP A 28 -5.53 10.01 -10.26
CA ASP A 28 -6.81 9.53 -10.79
C ASP A 28 -7.81 9.51 -9.64
N ASP A 29 -8.75 10.44 -9.71
CA ASP A 29 -9.88 10.58 -8.80
C ASP A 29 -10.84 9.44 -9.19
N PHE A 30 -10.57 8.24 -8.68
CA PHE A 30 -11.43 7.10 -8.89
C PHE A 30 -12.78 7.40 -8.23
N PRO A 31 -13.90 7.32 -8.95
CA PRO A 31 -15.21 7.55 -8.37
C PRO A 31 -15.45 6.51 -7.28
N VAL A 32 -15.53 6.99 -6.03
CA VAL A 32 -15.92 6.22 -4.86
C VAL A 32 -17.40 5.91 -5.03
N LYS A 33 -17.70 4.70 -5.51
CA LYS A 33 -19.03 4.12 -5.35
C LYS A 33 -19.13 3.58 -3.94
N ASP A 34 -20.18 4.03 -3.27
CA ASP A 34 -20.55 3.71 -1.91
C ASP A 34 -20.62 2.21 -1.64
N HIS A 35 -20.35 1.91 -0.37
CA HIS A 35 -20.60 0.69 0.37
C HIS A 35 -21.76 -0.16 -0.18
N ASP A 36 -21.44 -1.43 -0.45
CA ASP A 36 -22.24 -2.60 -0.09
C ASP A 36 -21.28 -3.80 -0.04
N ASP A 37 -20.47 -3.87 1.02
CA ASP A 37 -19.87 -5.15 1.43
C ASP A 37 -21.02 -6.03 1.93
N HIS A 38 -21.64 -6.76 1.01
CA HIS A 38 -22.54 -7.84 1.36
C HIS A 38 -21.82 -8.73 2.38
N LEU A 39 -22.42 -8.88 3.56
CA LEU A 39 -22.01 -9.84 4.58
C LEU A 39 -21.76 -11.18 3.88
N SER A 40 -20.49 -11.50 3.71
CA SER A 40 -20.10 -12.83 3.29
C SER A 40 -20.28 -13.71 4.52
N GLU A 41 -21.47 -14.33 4.62
CA GLU A 41 -21.64 -15.47 5.52
C GLU A 41 -20.46 -16.43 5.28
N PRO A 42 -19.88 -17.03 6.33
CA PRO A 42 -18.83 -18.02 6.13
C PRO A 42 -19.42 -19.11 5.23
N GLN A 43 -18.94 -19.16 3.99
CA GLN A 43 -19.42 -20.16 3.04
C GLN A 43 -18.92 -21.49 3.61
N ILE A 44 -19.83 -22.41 3.92
CA ILE A 44 -19.47 -23.75 4.36
C ILE A 44 -19.75 -24.68 3.20
N LEU A 45 -18.72 -25.35 2.68
CA LEU A 45 -18.90 -26.38 1.67
C LEU A 45 -19.30 -27.67 2.39
N ASN A 46 -20.56 -28.08 2.27
CA ASN A 46 -21.02 -29.34 2.84
C ASN A 46 -20.74 -30.50 1.85
N LEU A 47 -19.69 -31.26 2.10
CA LEU A 47 -19.34 -32.47 1.35
C LEU A 47 -19.85 -33.71 2.10
N GLY A 48 -21.16 -33.93 2.08
CA GLY A 48 -21.76 -35.16 2.60
C GLY A 48 -21.57 -35.38 4.10
N GLY A 49 -21.62 -34.32 4.90
CA GLY A 49 -21.47 -34.37 6.36
C GLY A 49 -20.13 -33.85 6.90
N LEU A 50 -19.24 -33.38 6.02
CA LEU A 50 -18.08 -32.59 6.41
C LEU A 50 -18.37 -31.11 6.14
N ASP A 51 -18.53 -30.31 7.20
CA ASP A 51 -18.62 -28.86 7.12
C ASP A 51 -17.20 -28.29 7.01
N ILE A 52 -16.76 -27.96 5.80
CA ILE A 52 -15.49 -27.28 5.57
C ILE A 52 -15.76 -25.77 5.59
N PRO A 53 -15.23 -25.01 6.56
CA PRO A 53 -15.30 -23.55 6.50
C PRO A 53 -14.47 -23.07 5.31
N LEU A 54 -15.08 -22.37 4.34
CA LEU A 54 -14.33 -21.54 3.41
C LEU A 54 -13.73 -20.40 4.23
N MET A 55 -12.42 -20.22 4.05
CA MET A 55 -11.53 -19.39 4.86
C MET A 55 -12.10 -17.99 5.16
N GLU A 56 -12.08 -17.61 6.45
CA GLU A 56 -12.60 -16.35 6.98
C GLU A 56 -11.74 -15.14 6.55
N GLY A 57 -12.41 -14.07 6.15
CA GLY A 57 -11.85 -12.71 6.16
C GLY A 57 -11.14 -12.28 4.88
N GLY A 58 -11.91 -11.99 3.83
CA GLY A 58 -11.36 -11.39 2.62
C GLY A 58 -10.71 -10.03 2.90
N LEU A 59 -9.51 -9.82 2.38
CA LEU A 59 -8.82 -8.53 2.42
C LEU A 59 -9.70 -7.40 1.87
N ASN A 60 -9.73 -6.26 2.55
CA ASN A 60 -10.34 -5.03 2.07
C ASN A 60 -9.69 -4.62 0.74
N ARG A 61 -10.42 -3.91 -0.14
CA ARG A 61 -9.90 -3.40 -1.42
C ARG A 61 -8.60 -2.59 -1.22
N TYR A 62 -8.52 -1.79 -0.16
CA TYR A 62 -7.32 -1.02 0.15
C TYR A 62 -6.17 -1.87 0.66
N GLU A 63 -6.44 -2.96 1.38
CA GLU A 63 -5.42 -3.94 1.81
C GLU A 63 -4.88 -4.71 0.61
N LYS A 64 -5.74 -5.12 -0.32
CA LYS A 64 -5.32 -5.72 -1.61
C LYS A 64 -4.46 -4.77 -2.40
N LEU A 65 -4.84 -3.48 -2.46
CA LEU A 65 -4.04 -2.45 -3.12
C LEU A 65 -2.70 -2.25 -2.40
N TYR A 66 -2.67 -2.30 -1.08
CA TYR A 66 -1.45 -2.20 -0.30
C TYR A 66 -0.48 -3.35 -0.59
N LEU A 67 -0.93 -4.61 -0.55
CA LEU A 67 -0.10 -5.76 -0.88
C LEU A 67 0.38 -5.72 -2.32
N ARG A 68 -0.48 -5.32 -3.27
CA ARG A 68 -0.12 -5.15 -4.68
C ARG A 68 0.89 -4.02 -4.90
N SER A 69 0.78 -2.92 -4.15
CA SER A 69 1.80 -1.86 -4.17
C SER A 69 3.15 -2.37 -3.66
N ALA A 70 3.15 -3.37 -2.77
CA ALA A 70 4.36 -4.01 -2.32
C ALA A 70 5.01 -4.90 -3.37
N GLU A 71 4.20 -5.63 -4.16
CA GLU A 71 4.68 -6.45 -5.29
C GLU A 71 5.34 -5.60 -6.39
N TYR A 72 4.76 -4.45 -6.73
CA TYR A 72 5.31 -3.57 -7.78
C TYR A 72 6.33 -2.55 -7.27
N GLY A 73 6.51 -2.47 -5.95
CA GLY A 73 7.43 -1.52 -5.34
C GLY A 73 7.01 -0.06 -5.36
N ASP A 74 5.71 0.23 -5.40
CA ASP A 74 5.20 1.61 -5.33
C ASP A 74 5.22 2.13 -3.88
N VAL A 75 6.36 2.73 -3.53
CA VAL A 75 6.62 3.32 -2.21
C VAL A 75 5.65 4.44 -1.85
N ASN A 76 5.23 5.24 -2.84
CA ASN A 76 4.37 6.40 -2.59
C ASN A 76 2.97 5.97 -2.22
N THR A 77 2.43 5.01 -2.97
CA THR A 77 1.09 4.45 -2.69
C THR A 77 1.09 3.69 -1.37
N ALA A 78 2.09 2.84 -1.12
CA ALA A 78 2.21 2.11 0.14
C ALA A 78 2.29 3.07 1.35
N ARG A 79 3.11 4.12 1.27
CA ARG A 79 3.21 5.14 2.32
C ARG A 79 1.88 5.85 2.58
N ARG A 80 1.19 6.29 1.51
CA ARG A 80 -0.12 6.94 1.62
C ARG A 80 -1.15 6.02 2.28
N LEU A 81 -1.15 4.73 1.96
CA LEU A 81 -2.08 3.76 2.55
C LEU A 81 -1.79 3.53 4.04
N ILE A 82 -0.51 3.44 4.43
CA ILE A 82 -0.11 3.30 5.84
C ILE A 82 -0.48 4.54 6.64
N ASP A 83 -0.17 5.74 6.13
CA ASP A 83 -0.44 7.00 6.82
C ASP A 83 -1.96 7.23 6.99
N ASN A 84 -2.77 6.78 6.02
CA ASN A 84 -4.23 6.85 6.07
C ASN A 84 -4.89 5.55 6.55
N ALA A 85 -4.13 4.63 7.17
CA ALA A 85 -4.66 3.31 7.53
C ALA A 85 -5.87 3.40 8.48
N LYS A 86 -5.89 4.39 9.37
CA LYS A 86 -7.02 4.66 10.27
C LYS A 86 -8.28 5.12 9.55
N HIS A 87 -8.14 5.85 8.44
CA HIS A 87 -9.26 6.38 7.67
C HIS A 87 -9.89 5.30 6.78
N TYR A 88 -9.05 4.45 6.18
CA TYR A 88 -9.50 3.38 5.28
C TYR A 88 -9.71 2.04 6.00
N ASN A 89 -9.58 2.02 7.33
CA ASN A 89 -9.71 0.83 8.16
C ASN A 89 -8.81 -0.33 7.68
N ILE A 90 -7.58 0.00 7.29
CA ILE A 90 -6.58 -0.93 6.74
C ILE A 90 -5.82 -1.58 7.89
N ASN A 91 -5.74 -2.91 7.88
CA ASN A 91 -4.77 -3.63 8.67
C ASN A 91 -3.40 -3.58 7.98
N VAL A 92 -2.43 -2.89 8.60
CA VAL A 92 -1.07 -2.79 8.05
C VAL A 92 -0.33 -4.14 8.07
N ASN A 93 -0.73 -5.05 8.97
CA ASN A 93 -0.20 -6.42 9.06
C ASN A 93 -1.08 -7.43 8.30
N CYS A 94 -1.79 -6.99 7.27
CA CYS A 94 -2.58 -7.87 6.42
C CYS A 94 -1.70 -8.90 5.70
N MET A 95 -2.31 -10.05 5.38
CA MET A 95 -1.64 -11.17 4.73
C MET A 95 -2.45 -11.61 3.52
N ASP A 96 -1.76 -11.96 2.45
CA ASP A 96 -2.33 -12.55 1.25
C ASP A 96 -2.94 -13.94 1.54
N ASP A 97 -3.68 -14.50 0.58
CA ASP A 97 -4.26 -15.85 0.67
C ASP A 97 -3.18 -16.94 0.88
N MET A 98 -1.91 -16.62 0.54
CA MET A 98 -0.73 -17.45 0.78
C MET A 98 -0.07 -17.22 2.16
N GLY A 99 -0.63 -16.36 3.01
CA GLY A 99 -0.06 -16.01 4.31
C GLY A 99 1.16 -15.07 4.22
N ARG A 100 1.37 -14.39 3.09
CA ARG A 100 2.48 -13.44 2.90
C ARG A 100 2.05 -12.02 3.25
N GLY A 101 2.80 -11.35 4.12
CA GLY A 101 2.61 -9.93 4.41
C GLY A 101 3.42 -9.01 3.49
N ALA A 102 3.19 -7.70 3.57
CA ALA A 102 3.84 -6.71 2.70
C ALA A 102 5.38 -6.75 2.75
N ILE A 103 5.98 -6.98 3.93
CA ILE A 103 7.45 -7.11 4.06
C ILE A 103 7.95 -8.34 3.31
N ARG A 104 7.25 -9.47 3.43
CA ARG A 104 7.64 -10.73 2.79
C ARG A 104 7.62 -10.58 1.26
N ILE A 105 6.53 -10.02 0.75
CA ILE A 105 6.38 -9.68 -0.66
C ILE A 105 7.50 -8.73 -1.14
N ALA A 106 7.84 -7.69 -0.36
CA ALA A 106 8.90 -6.76 -0.72
C ALA A 106 10.28 -7.43 -0.79
N ILE A 107 10.55 -8.45 0.04
CA ILE A 107 11.78 -9.24 0.00
C ILE A 107 11.80 -10.14 -1.23
N GLU A 108 10.72 -10.87 -1.51
CA GLU A 108 10.58 -11.75 -2.69
C GLU A 108 10.70 -10.94 -4.00
N ALA A 109 10.17 -9.72 -4.04
CA ALA A 109 10.27 -8.81 -5.18
C ALA A 109 11.58 -8.01 -5.22
N GLU A 110 12.48 -8.20 -4.25
CA GLU A 110 13.75 -7.48 -4.11
C GLU A 110 13.59 -5.94 -4.05
N GLN A 111 12.44 -5.43 -3.62
CA GLN A 111 12.18 -4.00 -3.53
C GLN A 111 12.73 -3.41 -2.23
N ILE A 112 14.04 -3.14 -2.23
CA ILE A 112 14.74 -2.68 -1.02
C ILE A 112 14.28 -1.30 -0.53
N GLU A 113 13.98 -0.37 -1.45
CA GLU A 113 13.51 0.97 -1.08
C GLU A 113 12.18 0.91 -0.30
N LEU A 114 11.28 0.06 -0.78
CA LEU A 114 10.01 -0.17 -0.12
C LEU A 114 10.22 -0.86 1.23
N LEU A 115 11.05 -1.90 1.28
CA LEU A 115 11.39 -2.60 2.51
C LEU A 115 11.91 -1.61 3.57
N GLN A 116 12.85 -0.75 3.20
CA GLN A 116 13.39 0.27 4.10
C GLN A 116 12.29 1.19 4.63
N MET A 117 11.39 1.65 3.75
CA MET A 117 10.23 2.45 4.15
C MET A 117 9.34 1.70 5.13
N LEU A 118 8.98 0.44 4.87
CA LEU A 118 8.15 -0.38 5.76
C LEU A 118 8.78 -0.58 7.14
N LEU A 119 10.09 -0.80 7.21
CA LEU A 119 10.82 -1.02 8.46
C LEU A 119 10.81 0.21 9.39
N THR A 120 10.62 1.42 8.85
CA THR A 120 10.49 2.64 9.67
C THR A 120 9.22 2.67 10.52
N TYR A 121 8.17 1.94 10.12
CA TYR A 121 6.90 1.90 10.82
C TYR A 121 6.91 0.85 11.93
N GLU A 122 6.91 1.30 13.20
CA GLU A 122 6.91 0.41 14.38
C GLU A 122 5.63 -0.44 14.50
N VAL A 123 4.54 -0.05 13.83
CA VAL A 123 3.27 -0.79 13.80
C VAL A 123 3.34 -2.07 12.97
N ILE A 124 4.35 -2.22 12.11
CA ILE A 124 4.51 -3.39 11.26
C ILE A 124 5.32 -4.46 12.00
N ASP A 125 4.76 -5.66 12.04
CA ASP A 125 5.38 -6.82 12.68
C ASP A 125 6.42 -7.46 11.76
N LEU A 126 7.63 -7.70 12.30
CA LEU A 126 8.74 -8.31 11.56
C LEU A 126 8.74 -9.84 11.57
N LYS A 127 7.70 -10.46 12.15
CA LYS A 127 7.46 -11.91 12.39
C LYS A 127 8.59 -12.85 11.92
N ASP A 128 8.37 -13.54 10.82
CA ASP A 128 9.25 -14.51 10.17
C ASP A 128 10.07 -13.90 9.03
N CYS A 129 10.00 -12.57 8.84
CA CYS A 129 10.60 -11.88 7.70
C CYS A 129 12.13 -12.04 7.66
N LEU A 130 12.80 -12.09 8.83
CA LEU A 130 14.24 -12.32 8.89
C LEU A 130 14.62 -13.73 8.41
N LEU A 131 13.89 -14.75 8.83
CA LEU A 131 14.13 -16.12 8.40
C LEU A 131 13.92 -16.24 6.89
N HIS A 132 12.88 -15.57 6.38
CA HIS A 132 12.61 -15.55 4.96
C HIS A 132 13.68 -14.80 4.14
N ALA A 133 14.17 -13.66 4.62
CA ALA A 133 15.28 -12.96 3.95
C ALA A 133 16.55 -13.83 3.84
N ILE A 134 16.81 -14.68 4.85
CA ILE A 134 17.90 -15.65 4.81
C ILE A 134 17.59 -16.77 3.80
N SER A 135 16.35 -17.26 3.72
CA SER A 135 15.98 -18.31 2.75
C SER A 135 16.09 -17.85 1.31
N GLU A 136 15.82 -16.57 1.06
CA GLU A 136 15.97 -15.92 -0.25
C GLU A 136 17.43 -15.46 -0.52
N GLU A 137 18.37 -15.72 0.40
CA GLU A 137 19.78 -15.32 0.29
C GLU A 137 20.00 -13.80 0.06
N ASN A 138 19.03 -12.97 0.47
CA ASN A 138 19.07 -11.53 0.28
C ASN A 138 19.81 -10.82 1.42
N VAL A 139 21.13 -10.69 1.27
CA VAL A 139 22.03 -10.08 2.27
C VAL A 139 21.58 -8.65 2.63
N GLN A 140 21.17 -7.85 1.66
CA GLN A 140 20.77 -6.47 1.88
C GLN A 140 19.48 -6.36 2.71
N ALA A 141 18.50 -7.22 2.45
CA ALA A 141 17.29 -7.29 3.25
C ALA A 141 17.59 -7.72 4.70
N VAL A 142 18.47 -8.71 4.90
CA VAL A 142 18.90 -9.16 6.23
C VAL A 142 19.53 -8.03 7.03
N GLU A 143 20.46 -7.27 6.44
CA GLU A 143 21.11 -6.13 7.10
C GLU A 143 20.10 -5.09 7.56
N LEU A 144 19.17 -4.70 6.68
CA LEU A 144 18.14 -3.71 7.00
C LEU A 144 17.20 -4.18 8.12
N ILE A 145 16.76 -5.45 8.09
CA ILE A 145 15.87 -6.00 9.11
C ILE A 145 16.56 -6.04 10.47
N LEU A 146 17.82 -6.48 10.52
CA LEU A 146 18.60 -6.53 11.77
C LEU A 146 18.84 -5.13 12.35
N GLN A 147 19.19 -4.16 11.50
CA GLN A 147 19.34 -2.77 11.92
C GLN A 147 18.03 -2.25 12.53
N ALA A 148 16.90 -2.43 11.85
CA ALA A 148 15.60 -1.99 12.35
C ALA A 148 15.22 -2.64 13.69
N GLN A 149 15.52 -3.93 13.88
CA GLN A 149 15.29 -4.61 15.16
C GLN A 149 16.13 -4.00 16.29
N SER A 150 17.42 -3.75 16.04
CA SER A 150 18.31 -3.15 17.03
C SER A 150 17.86 -1.75 17.45
N GLU A 151 17.46 -0.91 16.49
CA GLU A 151 16.97 0.45 16.73
C GLU A 151 15.68 0.43 17.57
N ARG A 152 14.74 -0.47 17.25
CA ARG A 152 13.50 -0.65 18.03
C ARG A 152 13.78 -1.10 19.45
N GLN A 153 14.76 -1.97 19.67
CA GLN A 153 15.17 -2.42 21.01
C GLN A 153 15.82 -1.28 21.81
N GLN A 154 16.72 -0.51 21.20
CA GLN A 154 17.39 0.60 21.85
C GLN A 154 16.38 1.68 22.31
N ARG A 155 15.37 1.98 21.48
CA ARG A 155 14.27 2.89 21.82
C ARG A 155 13.44 2.40 23.00
N LYS A 156 13.22 1.08 23.12
CA LYS A 156 12.51 0.49 24.28
C LYS A 156 13.32 0.64 25.55
N ASN A 157 14.64 0.41 25.48
CA ASN A 157 15.54 0.55 26.64
C ASN A 157 15.60 1.99 27.16
N LEU A 158 15.55 2.98 26.26
CA LEU A 158 15.52 4.40 26.63
C LEU A 158 14.21 4.84 27.29
N LYS A 159 13.08 4.21 26.93
CA LYS A 159 11.77 4.51 27.53
C LYS A 159 11.55 3.81 28.87
N ALA A 160 12.36 2.80 29.18
CA ALA A 160 12.26 2.00 30.41
C ALA A 160 13.16 2.51 31.54
N SER A 161 14.04 3.48 31.27
CA SER A 161 14.87 4.17 32.24
C SER A 161 14.29 5.53 32.60
#